data_AF-A0A535HLF1-F1
#
_entry.id   AF-A0A535HLF1-F1
#
_cell.length_a   1.000
_cell.length_b   1.000
_cell.length_c   1.000
_cell.angle_alpha   90.00
_cell.angle_beta   90.00
_cell.angle_gamma   90.00
#
_symmetry.space_group_name_H-M   'P 1'
#
loop_
_entity.id
_entity.type
_entity.pdbx_description
1 polymer ?
#
loop_
_entity_poly.entity_id
_entity_poly.type
_entity_poly.pdbx_seq_one_letter_code
_entity_poly.pdbx_strand_id
1 'polypeptide(L)'
;MRPIYAVTFDLAAGRLEELVDVSSEWLADGAAPRDAIADLSPGRRSLELLKPGQTLHTEVLTDGQDRLWQADWHYPHPDESDLRCVARISAAQIAARTSIAISVHVAGSSGLLLPYASAPPQLPIVSTLLRRFPVVDGGSRLLPAPRVLRPDHVDDLVGLLVDPSRTRPVVYVSHSLADTPPHLRPFDWDELSLACAGLAHVCYALERQPSMEFAHLMGALGCRNGARIYWPHLTLNDPPRRHNFWNQSFLEAAGDPLPDFLGRWLGSLSAAAFGQSASHAAFRRRALDARFRTHASPDWLDEHERTLSELEELRSLVAFQRQALEEVQRRTPSALAFLQRDPEPPPASVLEAVERAAARCPHLLFLDEALESAQRSHFRRPVDMLDTLLALEEVAALWAEPNGTGQSLNAAAASRGVDMSGRATRLGGSIGRQYERIWNGKRIRLEEHVRIGSGPGAQFCARIYFHKYDPGQFTGRRFVIGHVGAHLEDSTSG
;
A
#
# COMPACT_ATOMS: atom_id res chain seq x y z
N MET A 1 -13.80 14.03 -8.35
CA MET A 1 -14.27 13.01 -7.39
C MET A 1 -13.21 11.92 -7.31
N ARG A 2 -12.74 11.60 -6.11
CA ARG A 2 -11.77 10.53 -5.87
C ARG A 2 -12.52 9.31 -5.31
N PRO A 3 -12.42 8.13 -5.94
CA PRO A 3 -12.97 6.91 -5.33
C PRO A 3 -12.15 6.53 -4.10
N ILE A 4 -12.82 6.19 -3.01
CA ILE A 4 -12.20 5.78 -1.73
C ILE A 4 -12.56 4.34 -1.35
N TYR A 5 -13.57 3.76 -2.01
CA TYR A 5 -14.00 2.39 -1.86
C TYR A 5 -14.70 1.93 -3.13
N ALA A 6 -14.46 0.70 -3.57
CA ALA A 6 -15.26 0.10 -4.62
C ALA A 6 -15.26 -1.43 -4.57
N VAL A 7 -16.40 -2.05 -4.87
CA VAL A 7 -16.55 -3.51 -4.97
C VAL A 7 -17.49 -3.86 -6.12
N THR A 8 -17.25 -5.00 -6.75
CA THR A 8 -18.17 -5.59 -7.75
C THR A 8 -18.38 -7.07 -7.45
N PHE A 9 -19.64 -7.50 -7.49
CA PHE A 9 -20.03 -8.89 -7.27
C PHE A 9 -20.81 -9.41 -8.48
N ASP A 10 -20.45 -10.59 -8.94
CA ASP A 10 -21.33 -11.43 -9.75
C ASP A 10 -22.10 -12.36 -8.79
N LEU A 11 -23.42 -12.44 -8.98
CA LEU A 11 -24.27 -13.28 -8.16
C LEU A 11 -24.46 -14.64 -8.82
N ALA A 12 -24.28 -15.72 -8.06
CA ALA A 12 -24.61 -17.06 -8.55
C ALA A 12 -26.13 -17.26 -8.71
N ALA A 13 -26.93 -16.54 -7.90
CA ALA A 13 -28.37 -16.50 -7.97
C ALA A 13 -28.88 -15.16 -7.43
N GLY A 14 -30.01 -14.69 -7.95
CA GLY A 14 -30.65 -13.44 -7.52
C GLY A 14 -31.24 -12.68 -8.70
N ARG A 15 -32.35 -11.98 -8.44
CA ARG A 15 -33.01 -11.11 -9.42
C ARG A 15 -32.64 -9.65 -9.20
N LEU A 16 -32.69 -8.85 -10.26
CA LEU A 16 -32.39 -7.42 -10.18
C LEU A 16 -33.30 -6.72 -9.16
N GLU A 17 -34.58 -7.10 -9.13
CA GLU A 17 -35.58 -6.59 -8.20
C GLU A 17 -35.15 -6.77 -6.74
N GLU A 18 -34.59 -7.92 -6.40
CA GLU A 18 -34.14 -8.22 -5.03
C GLU A 18 -32.89 -7.42 -4.65
N LEU A 19 -32.00 -7.15 -5.60
CA LEU A 19 -30.84 -6.29 -5.39
C LEU A 19 -31.25 -4.84 -5.16
N VAL A 20 -32.15 -4.33 -5.99
CA VAL A 20 -32.68 -2.97 -5.87
C VAL A 20 -33.44 -2.82 -4.56
N ASP A 21 -34.17 -3.85 -4.15
CA ASP A 21 -34.87 -3.87 -2.88
C ASP A 21 -33.91 -3.68 -1.69
N VAL A 22 -32.86 -4.51 -1.60
CA VAL A 22 -31.82 -4.39 -0.54
C VAL A 22 -31.10 -3.05 -0.62
N SER A 23 -30.86 -2.55 -1.84
CA SER A 23 -30.20 -1.26 -2.03
C SER A 23 -31.07 -0.11 -1.55
N SER A 24 -32.39 -0.21 -1.74
CA SER A 24 -33.36 0.82 -1.33
C SER A 24 -33.48 0.94 0.19
N GLU A 25 -33.33 -0.16 0.93
CA GLU A 25 -33.33 -0.16 2.41
C GLU A 25 -32.13 0.61 2.99
N TRP A 26 -31.01 0.67 2.25
CA TRP A 26 -29.79 1.34 2.70
C TRP A 26 -29.66 2.77 2.19
N LEU A 27 -30.08 3.04 0.95
CA LEU A 27 -29.97 4.37 0.35
C LEU A 27 -30.71 5.41 1.20
N ALA A 28 -30.05 6.54 1.45
CA ALA A 28 -30.58 7.62 2.28
C ALA A 28 -30.94 7.19 3.72
N ASP A 29 -30.21 6.23 4.29
CA ASP A 29 -30.50 5.65 5.60
C ASP A 29 -31.93 5.08 5.70
N GLY A 30 -32.47 4.58 4.57
CA GLY A 30 -33.85 4.10 4.46
C GLY A 30 -34.91 5.21 4.44
N ALA A 31 -34.52 6.48 4.41
CA ALA A 31 -35.45 7.61 4.38
C ALA A 31 -36.03 7.91 2.99
N ALA A 32 -35.44 7.35 1.93
CA ALA A 32 -35.93 7.53 0.58
C ALA A 32 -37.18 6.65 0.33
N PRO A 33 -38.23 7.17 -0.35
CA PRO A 33 -39.42 6.39 -0.64
C PRO A 33 -39.07 5.14 -1.47
N ARG A 34 -39.34 3.96 -0.92
CA ARG A 34 -39.01 2.66 -1.57
C ARG A 34 -39.57 2.59 -2.98
N ASP A 35 -40.81 3.03 -3.19
CA ASP A 35 -41.47 3.01 -4.51
C ASP A 35 -40.73 3.86 -5.56
N ALA A 36 -40.12 4.97 -5.15
CA ALA A 36 -39.37 5.84 -6.07
C ALA A 36 -38.02 5.23 -6.49
N ILE A 37 -37.41 4.43 -5.60
CA ILE A 37 -36.12 3.78 -5.82
C ILE A 37 -36.28 2.45 -6.56
N ALA A 38 -37.27 1.66 -6.15
CA ALA A 38 -37.55 0.32 -6.62
C ALA A 38 -38.31 0.29 -7.95
N ASP A 39 -38.80 1.43 -8.43
CA ASP A 39 -39.39 1.53 -9.76
C ASP A 39 -38.34 1.25 -10.85
N LEU A 40 -38.46 0.10 -11.50
CA LEU A 40 -37.60 -0.35 -12.59
C LEU A 40 -38.06 0.13 -13.97
N SER A 41 -38.98 1.10 -14.04
CA SER A 41 -39.37 1.69 -15.32
C SER A 41 -38.21 2.50 -15.91
N PRO A 42 -37.92 2.39 -17.23
CA PRO A 42 -36.81 3.08 -17.87
C PRO A 42 -36.90 4.60 -17.71
N GLY A 43 -35.77 5.24 -17.43
CA GLY A 43 -35.73 6.70 -17.25
C GLY A 43 -34.77 7.13 -16.16
N ARG A 44 -34.66 8.44 -15.99
CA ARG A 44 -33.87 9.07 -14.92
C ARG A 44 -34.81 9.79 -13.98
N ARG A 45 -34.60 9.62 -12.68
CA ARG A 45 -35.35 10.31 -11.61
C ARG A 45 -34.37 11.01 -10.68
N SER A 46 -34.85 12.06 -10.06
CA SER A 46 -34.12 12.84 -9.08
C SER A 46 -35.05 13.11 -7.91
N LEU A 47 -34.56 12.86 -6.71
CA LEU A 47 -35.31 13.06 -5.47
C LEU A 47 -34.45 13.88 -4.50
N GLU A 48 -35.01 14.98 -4.03
CA GLU A 48 -34.49 15.71 -2.87
C GLU A 48 -34.93 14.97 -1.61
N LEU A 49 -34.00 14.67 -0.71
CA LEU A 49 -34.28 13.89 0.50
C LEU A 49 -34.64 14.82 1.66
N LEU A 50 -35.29 14.27 2.70
CA LEU A 50 -35.72 15.04 3.88
C LEU A 50 -34.55 15.70 4.63
N LYS A 51 -33.37 15.09 4.59
CA LYS A 51 -32.15 15.63 5.19
C LYS A 51 -31.54 16.68 4.24
N PRO A 52 -31.31 17.93 4.70
CA PRO A 52 -30.75 18.98 3.85
C PRO A 52 -29.42 18.58 3.20
N GLY A 53 -29.26 18.94 1.92
CA GLY A 53 -28.03 18.71 1.16
C GLY A 53 -27.84 17.27 0.68
N GLN A 54 -28.86 16.42 0.82
CA GLN A 54 -28.85 15.06 0.27
C GLN A 54 -29.74 14.94 -0.97
N THR A 55 -29.18 14.41 -2.05
CA THR A 55 -29.91 14.15 -3.30
C THR A 55 -29.72 12.70 -3.72
N LEU A 56 -30.77 12.11 -4.28
CA LEU A 56 -30.73 10.77 -4.84
C LEU A 56 -31.11 10.83 -6.32
N HIS A 57 -30.22 10.36 -7.18
CA HIS A 57 -30.51 10.18 -8.59
C HIS A 57 -30.61 8.69 -8.89
N THR A 58 -31.71 8.27 -9.50
CA THR A 58 -31.85 6.90 -10.00
C THR A 58 -31.96 6.91 -11.50
N GLU A 59 -31.41 5.89 -12.16
CA GLU A 59 -31.48 5.71 -13.60
C GLU A 59 -31.68 4.25 -13.92
N VAL A 60 -32.64 3.98 -14.80
CA VAL A 60 -32.91 2.65 -15.32
C VAL A 60 -32.77 2.67 -16.84
N LEU A 61 -31.90 1.80 -17.32
CA LEU A 61 -31.65 1.57 -18.74
C LEU A 61 -32.07 0.14 -19.09
N THR A 62 -32.64 -0.01 -20.28
CA THR A 62 -33.16 -1.28 -20.80
C THR A 62 -32.78 -1.43 -22.26
N ASP A 63 -32.37 -2.63 -22.65
CA ASP A 63 -32.11 -3.01 -24.03
C ASP A 63 -32.52 -4.48 -24.20
N GLY A 64 -33.66 -4.71 -24.85
CA GLY A 64 -34.30 -6.02 -24.90
C GLY A 64 -34.65 -6.57 -23.51
N GLN A 65 -34.06 -7.70 -23.13
CA GLN A 65 -34.23 -8.33 -21.82
C GLN A 65 -33.21 -7.87 -20.78
N ASP A 66 -32.17 -7.16 -21.21
CA ASP A 66 -31.12 -6.69 -20.34
C ASP A 66 -31.54 -5.38 -19.66
N ARG A 67 -31.21 -5.27 -18.38
CA ARG A 67 -31.60 -4.13 -17.53
C ARG A 67 -30.43 -3.68 -16.66
N LEU A 68 -30.27 -2.38 -16.54
CA LEU A 68 -29.33 -1.74 -15.62
C LEU A 68 -30.07 -0.70 -14.78
N TRP A 69 -29.98 -0.87 -13.46
CA TRP A 69 -30.41 0.13 -12.49
C TRP A 69 -29.16 0.76 -11.85
N GLN A 70 -29.16 2.07 -11.69
CA GLN A 70 -28.12 2.79 -10.99
C GLN A 70 -28.75 3.81 -10.04
N ALA A 71 -28.20 3.91 -8.83
CA ALA A 71 -28.52 4.95 -7.87
C ALA A 71 -27.24 5.68 -7.45
N ASP A 72 -27.27 7.00 -7.53
CA ASP A 72 -26.23 7.91 -7.07
C ASP A 72 -26.80 8.72 -5.89
N TRP A 73 -26.35 8.40 -4.68
CA TRP A 73 -26.72 9.13 -3.47
C TRP A 73 -25.61 10.11 -3.10
N HIS A 74 -25.94 11.40 -3.17
CA HIS A 74 -25.08 12.50 -2.76
C HIS A 74 -25.46 12.92 -1.34
N TYR A 75 -24.47 13.04 -0.46
CA TYR A 75 -24.68 13.48 0.91
C TYR A 75 -23.45 14.22 1.47
N PRO A 76 -23.63 15.10 2.46
CA PRO A 76 -22.50 15.74 3.16
C PRO A 76 -21.62 14.70 3.86
N HIS A 77 -20.31 14.89 3.88
CA HIS A 77 -19.42 14.04 4.68
C HIS A 77 -19.75 14.20 6.18
N PRO A 78 -19.78 13.11 6.97
CA PRO A 78 -20.22 13.17 8.37
C PRO A 78 -19.32 14.06 9.25
N ASP A 79 -18.01 14.03 9.00
CA ASP A 79 -17.03 14.71 9.86
C ASP A 79 -16.45 15.99 9.25
N GLU A 80 -16.68 16.25 7.95
CA GLU A 80 -15.98 17.31 7.21
C GLU A 80 -16.97 18.10 6.34
N SER A 81 -17.38 19.28 6.80
CA SER A 81 -18.41 20.11 6.14
C SER A 81 -18.07 20.49 4.69
N ASP A 82 -16.79 20.55 4.36
CA ASP A 82 -16.29 20.93 3.04
C ASP A 82 -16.24 19.75 2.06
N LEU A 83 -16.59 18.54 2.50
CA LEU A 83 -16.58 17.35 1.68
C LEU A 83 -18.00 16.85 1.37
N ARG A 84 -18.16 16.33 0.16
CA ARG A 84 -19.36 15.63 -0.27
C ARG A 84 -19.01 14.20 -0.64
N CYS A 85 -19.85 13.29 -0.19
CA CYS A 85 -19.78 11.88 -0.54
C CYS A 85 -20.78 11.57 -1.66
N VAL A 86 -20.40 10.67 -2.55
CA VAL A 86 -21.30 10.07 -3.54
C VAL A 86 -21.19 8.56 -3.41
N ALA A 87 -22.23 7.93 -2.87
CA ALA A 87 -22.39 6.49 -2.89
C ALA A 87 -23.13 6.11 -4.18
N ARG A 88 -22.47 5.36 -5.05
CA ARG A 88 -23.03 4.84 -6.29
C ARG A 88 -23.24 3.34 -6.17
N ILE A 89 -24.47 2.89 -6.42
CA ILE A 89 -24.84 1.48 -6.53
C ILE A 89 -25.33 1.26 -7.95
N SER A 90 -24.80 0.26 -8.62
CA SER A 90 -25.24 -0.16 -9.96
C SER A 90 -25.54 -1.64 -9.93
N ALA A 91 -26.77 -2.03 -10.27
CA ALA A 91 -27.20 -3.41 -10.34
C ALA A 91 -27.66 -3.70 -11.76
N ALA A 92 -27.22 -4.82 -12.33
CA ALA A 92 -27.51 -5.18 -13.71
C ALA A 92 -27.95 -6.63 -13.82
N GLN A 93 -28.89 -6.88 -14.73
CA GLN A 93 -29.21 -8.19 -15.25
C GLN A 93 -28.88 -8.16 -16.75
N ILE A 94 -27.75 -8.73 -17.15
CA ILE A 94 -27.21 -8.67 -18.52
C ILE A 94 -26.87 -10.10 -18.95
N ALA A 95 -27.38 -10.54 -20.10
CA ALA A 95 -27.18 -11.89 -20.63
C ALA A 95 -27.47 -12.98 -19.58
N ALA A 96 -28.60 -12.84 -18.86
CA ALA A 96 -29.03 -13.69 -17.75
C ALA A 96 -28.10 -13.74 -16.52
N ARG A 97 -27.08 -12.88 -16.44
CA ARG A 97 -26.21 -12.74 -15.27
C ARG A 97 -26.60 -11.52 -14.46
N THR A 98 -26.72 -11.71 -13.15
CA THR A 98 -27.00 -10.63 -12.21
C THR A 98 -25.71 -10.20 -11.53
N SER A 99 -25.41 -8.91 -11.57
CA SER A 99 -24.21 -8.33 -10.95
C SER A 99 -24.51 -7.01 -10.27
N ILE A 100 -23.72 -6.66 -9.26
CA ILE A 100 -23.83 -5.40 -8.53
C ILE A 100 -22.45 -4.78 -8.33
N ALA A 101 -22.35 -3.47 -8.52
CA ALA A 101 -21.15 -2.68 -8.29
C ALA A 101 -21.49 -1.55 -7.32
N ILE A 102 -20.66 -1.36 -6.30
CA ILE A 102 -20.83 -0.33 -5.28
C ILE A 102 -19.54 0.46 -5.22
N SER A 103 -19.64 1.79 -5.24
CA SER A 103 -18.48 2.66 -5.08
C SER A 103 -18.82 3.88 -4.25
N VAL A 104 -17.84 4.38 -3.49
CA VAL A 104 -17.95 5.62 -2.74
C VAL A 104 -16.89 6.58 -3.22
N HIS A 105 -17.31 7.79 -3.55
CA HIS A 105 -16.46 8.87 -4.00
C HIS A 105 -16.53 10.02 -3.03
N VAL A 106 -15.41 10.70 -2.85
CA VAL A 106 -15.33 11.96 -2.11
C VAL A 106 -14.93 13.08 -3.05
N ALA A 107 -15.55 14.24 -2.89
CA ALA A 107 -15.16 15.47 -3.55
C ALA A 107 -15.18 16.65 -2.58
N GLY A 108 -14.15 17.48 -2.64
CA GLY A 108 -14.16 18.78 -1.98
C GLY A 108 -15.14 19.72 -2.67
N SER A 109 -15.87 20.49 -1.86
CA SER A 109 -16.79 21.54 -2.31
C SER A 109 -16.08 22.89 -2.47
N SER A 110 -14.98 23.12 -1.73
CA SER A 110 -14.28 24.40 -1.65
C SER A 110 -13.01 24.50 -2.51
N GLY A 111 -12.61 23.42 -3.21
CA GLY A 111 -11.37 23.39 -4.00
C GLY A 111 -10.08 23.40 -3.17
N LEU A 112 -10.19 23.31 -1.84
CA LEU A 112 -9.05 23.23 -0.93
C LEU A 112 -8.42 21.83 -0.94
N LEU A 113 -7.09 21.79 -0.86
CA LEU A 113 -6.33 20.54 -0.71
C LEU A 113 -6.18 20.24 0.78
N LEU A 114 -7.06 19.39 1.30
CA LEU A 114 -7.07 18.98 2.70
C LEU A 114 -6.47 17.57 2.86
N PRO A 115 -5.66 17.32 3.90
CA PRO A 115 -5.22 15.97 4.24
C PRO A 115 -6.42 15.15 4.70
N TYR A 116 -7.05 14.43 3.77
CA TYR A 116 -8.17 13.54 4.08
C TYR A 116 -7.66 12.35 4.91
N ALA A 117 -7.93 12.39 6.21
CA ALA A 117 -7.50 11.37 7.18
C ALA A 117 -8.63 10.40 7.57
N SER A 118 -9.86 10.65 7.11
CA SER A 118 -11.02 9.87 7.51
C SER A 118 -11.03 8.49 6.85
N ALA A 119 -11.40 7.48 7.64
CA ALA A 119 -11.59 6.11 7.16
C ALA A 119 -12.67 6.10 6.07
N PRO A 120 -12.58 5.24 5.05
CA PRO A 120 -13.68 5.09 4.12
C PRO A 120 -14.91 4.64 4.92
N PRO A 121 -16.11 5.16 4.59
CA PRO A 121 -17.31 4.82 5.31
C PRO A 121 -17.50 3.31 5.24
N GLN A 122 -17.74 2.68 6.39
CA GLN A 122 -18.23 1.31 6.39
C GLN A 122 -19.57 1.30 5.64
N LEU A 123 -19.74 0.34 4.73
CA LEU A 123 -20.95 0.20 3.93
C LEU A 123 -21.74 -1.03 4.40
N PRO A 124 -22.64 -0.89 5.38
CA PRO A 124 -23.45 -1.99 5.89
C PRO A 124 -24.14 -2.80 4.78
N ILE A 125 -24.55 -2.13 3.70
CA ILE A 125 -25.14 -2.77 2.51
C ILE A 125 -24.30 -3.93 1.97
N VAL A 126 -22.97 -3.80 1.93
CA VAL A 126 -22.10 -4.86 1.40
C VAL A 126 -22.24 -6.12 2.25
N SER A 127 -22.26 -5.97 3.58
CA SER A 127 -22.48 -7.11 4.48
C SER A 127 -23.87 -7.72 4.31
N THR A 128 -24.91 -6.90 4.16
CA THR A 128 -26.29 -7.36 3.92
C THR A 128 -26.40 -8.15 2.61
N LEU A 129 -25.77 -7.66 1.54
CA LEU A 129 -25.73 -8.33 0.24
C LEU A 129 -25.04 -9.70 0.33
N LEU A 130 -23.89 -9.80 1.01
CA LEU A 130 -23.17 -11.07 1.17
C LEU A 130 -23.94 -12.10 2.02
N ARG A 131 -24.75 -11.65 2.99
CA ARG A 131 -25.64 -12.55 3.75
C ARG A 131 -26.78 -13.08 2.87
N ARG A 132 -27.41 -12.18 2.09
CA ARG A 132 -28.64 -12.48 1.34
C ARG A 132 -28.39 -13.18 0.01
N PHE A 133 -27.28 -12.89 -0.66
CA PHE A 133 -26.96 -13.43 -1.98
C PHE A 133 -25.71 -14.32 -1.97
N PRO A 134 -25.70 -15.41 -2.76
CA PRO A 134 -24.52 -16.25 -2.92
C PRO A 134 -23.52 -15.57 -3.87
N VAL A 135 -22.54 -14.87 -3.29
CA VAL A 135 -21.38 -14.32 -4.00
C VAL A 135 -20.23 -15.32 -3.91
N VAL A 136 -19.62 -15.68 -5.03
CA VAL A 136 -18.52 -16.65 -5.11
C VAL A 136 -17.26 -15.95 -5.63
N ASP A 137 -16.12 -16.28 -5.04
CA ASP A 137 -14.79 -15.78 -5.42
C ASP A 137 -13.77 -16.90 -5.21
N GLY A 138 -13.04 -17.31 -6.26
CA GLY A 138 -12.10 -18.44 -6.20
C GLY A 138 -12.78 -19.75 -5.78
N GLY A 139 -13.96 -20.04 -6.32
CA GLY A 139 -14.78 -21.21 -5.95
C GLY A 139 -15.40 -21.16 -4.54
N SER A 140 -15.07 -20.15 -3.73
CA SER A 140 -15.52 -20.03 -2.34
C SER A 140 -16.58 -18.94 -2.14
N ARG A 141 -17.58 -19.20 -1.30
CA ARG A 141 -18.62 -18.20 -0.98
C ARG A 141 -18.07 -17.05 -0.14
N LEU A 142 -18.03 -15.84 -0.67
CA LEU A 142 -17.65 -14.65 0.10
C LEU A 142 -18.69 -14.35 1.18
N LEU A 143 -18.24 -14.21 2.43
CA LEU A 143 -19.10 -13.98 3.59
C LEU A 143 -18.67 -12.71 4.34
N PRO A 144 -19.59 -12.03 5.04
CA PRO A 144 -19.26 -10.91 5.92
C PRO A 144 -18.99 -11.40 7.35
N ALA A 145 -18.56 -12.65 7.50
CA ALA A 145 -18.24 -13.30 8.76
C ALA A 145 -16.96 -14.12 8.57
N PRO A 146 -16.12 -14.20 9.61
CA PRO A 146 -14.85 -14.90 9.52
C PRO A 146 -15.08 -16.41 9.45
N ARG A 147 -14.28 -17.12 8.65
CA ARG A 147 -14.33 -18.59 8.57
C ARG A 147 -13.34 -19.21 9.55
N VAL A 148 -13.83 -20.14 10.37
CA VAL A 148 -12.97 -20.97 11.23
C VAL A 148 -12.25 -21.99 10.36
N LEU A 149 -10.92 -21.97 10.38
CA LEU A 149 -10.07 -23.01 9.82
C LEU A 149 -10.06 -24.21 10.77
N ARG A 150 -10.65 -25.32 10.31
CA ARG A 150 -10.65 -26.61 10.98
C ARG A 150 -9.60 -27.53 10.34
N PRO A 151 -9.12 -28.58 11.05
CA PRO A 151 -8.14 -29.51 10.50
C PRO A 151 -8.53 -30.10 9.14
N ASP A 152 -9.81 -30.43 8.95
CA ASP A 152 -10.36 -31.01 7.72
C ASP A 152 -10.52 -30.01 6.56
N HIS A 153 -10.36 -28.71 6.80
CA HIS A 153 -10.50 -27.65 5.79
C HIS A 153 -9.18 -26.94 5.47
N VAL A 154 -8.04 -27.47 5.90
CA VAL A 154 -6.73 -26.85 5.62
C VAL A 154 -6.44 -26.86 4.12
N ASP A 155 -6.68 -27.99 3.45
CA ASP A 155 -6.50 -28.11 2.00
C ASP A 155 -7.45 -27.21 1.22
N ASP A 156 -8.69 -27.02 1.67
CA ASP A 156 -9.65 -26.10 1.06
C ASP A 156 -9.16 -24.65 1.09
N LEU A 157 -8.56 -24.23 2.22
CA LEU A 157 -7.96 -22.91 2.33
C LEU A 157 -6.77 -22.77 1.37
N VAL A 158 -5.86 -23.75 1.33
CA VAL A 158 -4.73 -23.72 0.40
C VAL A 158 -5.21 -23.68 -1.05
N GLY A 159 -6.23 -24.47 -1.39
CA GLY A 159 -6.89 -24.48 -2.69
C GLY A 159 -7.44 -23.10 -3.07
N LEU A 160 -8.16 -22.45 -2.16
CA LEU A 160 -8.64 -21.08 -2.35
C LEU A 160 -7.49 -20.09 -2.57
N LEU A 161 -6.38 -20.23 -1.83
CA LEU A 161 -5.24 -19.33 -1.94
C LEU A 161 -4.57 -19.41 -3.33
N VAL A 162 -4.45 -20.60 -3.91
CA VAL A 162 -3.81 -20.80 -5.21
C VAL A 162 -4.77 -20.73 -6.41
N ASP A 163 -6.08 -20.61 -6.17
CA ASP A 163 -7.08 -20.51 -7.23
C ASP A 163 -6.85 -19.26 -8.11
N PRO A 164 -6.60 -19.42 -9.42
CA PRO A 164 -6.32 -18.30 -10.31
C PRO A 164 -7.55 -17.43 -10.61
N SER A 165 -8.77 -17.92 -10.34
CA SER A 165 -10.02 -17.19 -10.49
C SER A 165 -10.36 -16.33 -9.27
N ARG A 166 -9.64 -16.50 -8.15
CA ARG A 166 -9.78 -15.65 -6.97
C ARG A 166 -9.37 -14.23 -7.31
N THR A 167 -10.26 -13.27 -7.05
CA THR A 167 -10.01 -11.84 -7.30
C THR A 167 -9.75 -11.06 -6.01
N ARG A 168 -10.01 -11.66 -4.84
CA ARG A 168 -9.88 -10.99 -3.54
C ARG A 168 -8.76 -11.58 -2.70
N PRO A 169 -8.06 -10.76 -1.90
CA PRO A 169 -7.15 -11.29 -0.90
C PRO A 169 -7.86 -12.18 0.13
N VAL A 170 -7.06 -13.04 0.78
CA VAL A 170 -7.48 -13.76 1.99
C VAL A 170 -6.65 -13.22 3.15
N VAL A 171 -7.30 -12.77 4.22
CA VAL A 171 -6.67 -12.46 5.49
C VAL A 171 -6.80 -13.68 6.38
N TYR A 172 -5.66 -14.28 6.74
CA TYR A 172 -5.61 -15.41 7.65
C TYR A 172 -5.04 -14.98 9.00
N VAL A 173 -5.70 -15.40 10.07
CA VAL A 173 -5.25 -15.19 11.45
C VAL A 173 -4.94 -16.53 12.11
N SER A 174 -3.71 -16.67 12.59
CA SER A 174 -3.27 -17.89 13.27
C SER A 174 -3.86 -18.01 14.68
N HIS A 175 -3.85 -19.24 15.21
CA HIS A 175 -4.33 -19.55 16.57
C HIS A 175 -3.66 -18.78 17.70
N SER A 176 -2.46 -18.22 17.52
CA SER A 176 -1.71 -17.61 18.63
C SER A 176 -2.44 -16.42 19.25
N LEU A 177 -3.34 -15.78 18.50
CA LEU A 177 -4.20 -14.72 19.02
C LEU A 177 -5.51 -15.24 19.64
N ALA A 178 -5.89 -16.49 19.37
CA ALA A 178 -7.05 -17.12 20.01
C ALA A 178 -6.75 -17.50 21.47
N ASP A 179 -5.49 -17.82 21.77
CA ASP A 179 -4.99 -18.12 23.13
C ASP A 179 -5.09 -16.92 24.08
N THR A 180 -5.09 -15.69 23.53
CA THR A 180 -5.31 -14.47 24.29
C THR A 180 -6.79 -14.32 24.67
N PRO A 181 -7.13 -14.03 25.95
CA PRO A 181 -8.52 -13.77 26.36
C PRO A 181 -9.17 -12.69 25.48
N PRO A 182 -10.47 -12.80 25.13
CA PRO A 182 -11.11 -11.88 24.18
C PRO A 182 -10.91 -10.39 24.47
N HIS A 183 -10.95 -9.98 25.74
CA HIS A 183 -10.77 -8.59 26.17
C HIS A 183 -9.32 -8.08 26.12
N LEU A 184 -8.34 -8.97 25.88
CA LEU A 184 -6.92 -8.63 25.70
C LEU A 184 -6.46 -8.86 24.25
N ARG A 185 -7.34 -9.35 23.37
CA ARG A 185 -6.99 -9.53 21.97
C ARG A 185 -6.78 -8.15 21.33
N PRO A 186 -5.84 -8.04 20.38
CA PRO A 186 -5.60 -6.77 19.69
C PRO A 186 -6.80 -6.33 18.84
N PHE A 187 -7.71 -7.26 18.49
CA PHE A 187 -8.95 -7.00 17.76
C PHE A 187 -9.88 -8.21 17.78
N ASP A 188 -11.15 -8.00 17.42
CA ASP A 188 -12.15 -9.04 17.23
C ASP A 188 -12.21 -9.55 15.76
N TRP A 189 -12.52 -10.83 15.57
CA TRP A 189 -12.55 -11.46 14.24
C TRP A 189 -13.74 -11.00 13.40
N ASP A 190 -14.89 -10.77 14.03
CA ASP A 190 -16.09 -10.28 13.38
C ASP A 190 -15.90 -8.81 12.96
N GLU A 191 -15.24 -8.01 13.79
CA GLU A 191 -14.83 -6.64 13.44
C GLU A 191 -13.90 -6.62 12.22
N LEU A 192 -12.87 -7.49 12.20
CA LEU A 192 -11.98 -7.64 11.05
C LEU A 192 -12.75 -8.06 9.79
N SER A 193 -13.65 -9.03 9.91
CA SER A 193 -14.45 -9.52 8.78
C SER A 193 -15.43 -8.47 8.26
N LEU A 194 -15.97 -7.63 9.15
CA LEU A 194 -16.88 -6.55 8.77
C LEU A 194 -16.11 -5.42 8.07
N ALA A 195 -14.95 -5.03 8.61
CA ALA A 195 -14.08 -4.02 8.00
C ALA A 195 -13.59 -4.44 6.60
N CYS A 196 -13.41 -5.74 6.37
CA CYS A 196 -13.00 -6.30 5.09
C CYS A 196 -14.18 -6.81 4.23
N ALA A 197 -15.43 -6.54 4.61
CA ALA A 197 -16.60 -7.09 3.93
C ALA A 197 -16.60 -6.72 2.43
N GLY A 198 -16.67 -7.73 1.57
CA GLY A 198 -16.63 -7.56 0.11
C GLY A 198 -15.24 -7.38 -0.49
N LEU A 199 -14.23 -7.08 0.33
CA LEU A 199 -12.86 -6.77 -0.07
C LEU A 199 -11.91 -7.96 0.11
N ALA A 200 -12.12 -8.79 1.13
CA ALA A 200 -11.28 -9.96 1.41
C ALA A 200 -12.12 -11.12 1.98
N HIS A 201 -11.62 -12.35 1.83
CA HIS A 201 -12.04 -13.44 2.71
C HIS A 201 -11.28 -13.33 4.03
N VAL A 202 -11.95 -13.53 5.16
CA VAL A 202 -11.30 -13.57 6.48
C VAL A 202 -11.40 -14.98 7.03
N CYS A 203 -10.26 -15.56 7.38
CA CYS A 203 -10.14 -16.90 7.95
C CYS A 203 -9.33 -16.83 9.24
N TYR A 204 -9.64 -17.66 10.21
CA TYR A 204 -8.89 -17.74 11.45
C TYR A 204 -8.87 -19.15 12.00
N ALA A 205 -7.82 -19.52 12.72
CA ALA A 205 -7.77 -20.79 13.46
C ALA A 205 -8.01 -20.55 14.94
N LEU A 206 -8.83 -21.38 15.57
CA LEU A 206 -8.95 -21.42 17.04
C LEU A 206 -7.92 -22.35 17.67
N GLU A 207 -7.48 -23.36 16.93
CA GLU A 207 -6.61 -24.43 17.42
C GLU A 207 -5.23 -24.38 16.78
N ARG A 208 -4.24 -24.85 17.53
CA ARG A 208 -2.84 -24.90 17.08
C ARG A 208 -2.64 -25.84 15.89
N GLN A 209 -3.27 -27.01 15.90
CA GLN A 209 -3.09 -28.02 14.85
C GLN A 209 -3.35 -27.47 13.44
N PRO A 210 -4.53 -26.93 13.09
CA PRO A 210 -4.80 -26.45 11.73
C PRO A 210 -3.87 -25.30 11.31
N SER A 211 -3.42 -24.44 12.25
CA SER A 211 -2.43 -23.40 11.94
C SER A 211 -1.06 -23.98 11.58
N MET A 212 -0.62 -25.01 12.29
CA MET A 212 0.68 -25.64 12.06
C MET A 212 0.69 -26.43 10.76
N GLU A 213 -0.40 -27.14 10.46
CA GLU A 213 -0.60 -27.86 9.21
C GLU A 213 -0.64 -26.91 8.02
N PHE A 214 -1.44 -25.85 8.12
CA PHE A 214 -1.47 -24.78 7.11
C PHE A 214 -0.09 -24.15 6.89
N ALA A 215 0.63 -23.83 7.97
CA ALA A 215 1.98 -23.28 7.87
C ALA A 215 3.01 -24.28 7.31
N HIS A 216 2.79 -25.58 7.47
CA HIS A 216 3.62 -26.62 6.87
C HIS A 216 3.42 -26.66 5.34
N LEU A 217 2.17 -26.71 4.88
CA LEU A 217 1.83 -26.73 3.46
C LEU A 217 2.26 -25.46 2.73
N MET A 218 2.14 -24.30 3.38
CA MET A 218 2.51 -23.00 2.80
C MET A 218 4.03 -22.70 2.83
N GLY A 219 4.84 -23.50 3.54
CA GLY A 219 6.29 -23.28 3.64
C GLY A 219 6.67 -21.87 4.12
N ALA A 220 7.45 -21.14 3.32
CA ALA A 220 7.88 -19.77 3.63
C ALA A 220 6.72 -18.74 3.65
N LEU A 221 5.59 -19.08 3.05
CA LEU A 221 4.36 -18.28 3.06
C LEU A 221 3.49 -18.55 4.28
N GLY A 222 3.85 -19.51 5.13
CA GLY A 222 3.08 -19.85 6.32
C GLY A 222 2.85 -18.68 7.29
N CYS A 223 1.81 -18.83 8.11
CA CYS A 223 1.44 -17.90 9.18
C CYS A 223 1.31 -18.69 10.49
N ARG A 224 2.36 -18.67 11.31
CA ARG A 224 2.42 -19.46 12.56
C ARG A 224 1.96 -18.67 13.78
N ASN A 225 2.14 -17.35 13.77
CA ASN A 225 1.80 -16.43 14.84
C ASN A 225 1.37 -15.07 14.28
N GLY A 226 0.27 -14.50 14.76
CA GLY A 226 -0.30 -13.26 14.21
C GLY A 226 -1.16 -13.48 12.96
N ALA A 227 -1.08 -12.57 11.98
CA ALA A 227 -1.93 -12.52 10.79
C ALA A 227 -1.13 -12.32 9.49
N ARG A 228 -1.64 -12.83 8.37
CA ARG A 228 -1.05 -12.63 7.04
C ARG A 228 -2.14 -12.34 5.99
N ILE A 229 -1.85 -11.44 5.05
CA ILE A 229 -2.67 -11.23 3.85
C ILE A 229 -2.08 -11.97 2.65
N TYR A 230 -2.91 -12.74 1.96
CA TYR A 230 -2.56 -13.45 0.74
C TYR A 230 -3.27 -12.82 -0.45
N TRP A 231 -2.53 -12.07 -1.27
CA TRP A 231 -3.04 -11.50 -2.51
C TRP A 231 -3.47 -12.55 -3.56
N PRO A 232 -4.37 -12.17 -4.50
CA PRO A 232 -4.72 -12.97 -5.67
C PRO A 232 -3.50 -13.41 -6.49
N HIS A 233 -3.68 -14.48 -7.27
CA HIS A 233 -2.63 -15.09 -8.10
C HIS A 233 -1.37 -15.44 -7.29
N LEU A 234 -1.58 -15.99 -6.10
CA LEU A 234 -0.51 -16.53 -5.25
C LEU A 234 -0.01 -17.84 -5.86
N THR A 235 1.30 -18.00 -5.91
CA THR A 235 1.94 -19.31 -6.09
C THR A 235 2.66 -19.71 -4.81
N LEU A 236 2.83 -21.00 -4.55
CA LEU A 236 3.54 -21.48 -3.35
C LEU A 236 5.03 -21.07 -3.33
N ASN A 237 5.57 -20.63 -4.46
CA ASN A 237 6.94 -20.15 -4.60
C ASN A 237 7.05 -18.62 -4.55
N ASP A 238 5.95 -17.90 -4.28
CA ASP A 238 5.97 -16.44 -4.22
C ASP A 238 6.92 -15.92 -3.12
N PRO A 239 7.57 -14.77 -3.33
CA PRO A 239 8.39 -14.15 -2.30
C PRO A 239 7.51 -13.78 -1.10
N PRO A 240 7.86 -14.18 0.14
CA PRO A 240 7.00 -13.94 1.31
C PRO A 240 6.68 -12.47 1.59
N ARG A 241 7.50 -11.54 1.10
CA ARG A 241 7.29 -10.09 1.24
C ARG A 241 6.13 -9.55 0.39
N ARG A 242 5.71 -10.28 -0.66
CA ARG A 242 4.50 -9.94 -1.42
C ARG A 242 3.25 -10.07 -0.54
N HIS A 243 3.26 -11.01 0.40
CA HIS A 243 2.13 -11.38 1.25
C HIS A 243 2.35 -10.91 2.68
N ASN A 244 1.96 -9.65 2.96
CA ASN A 244 2.30 -8.98 4.21
C ASN A 244 1.94 -9.81 5.43
N PHE A 245 2.89 -9.91 6.35
CA PHE A 245 2.78 -10.67 7.59
C PHE A 245 2.97 -9.74 8.78
N TRP A 246 2.02 -9.80 9.70
CA TRP A 246 2.05 -9.09 10.97
C TRP A 246 2.14 -10.12 12.08
N ASN A 247 3.30 -10.21 12.72
CA ASN A 247 3.46 -11.09 13.87
C ASN A 247 2.64 -10.56 15.06
N GLN A 248 2.43 -11.41 16.06
CA GLN A 248 1.63 -11.08 17.23
C GLN A 248 2.13 -9.82 17.98
N SER A 249 3.45 -9.69 18.20
CA SER A 249 4.01 -8.54 18.89
C SER A 249 3.78 -7.22 18.15
N PHE A 250 3.81 -7.25 16.81
CA PHE A 250 3.46 -6.08 15.99
C PHE A 250 1.98 -5.72 16.18
N LEU A 251 1.08 -6.69 16.17
CA LEU A 251 -0.35 -6.47 16.33
C LEU A 251 -0.72 -5.95 17.73
N GLU A 252 -0.01 -6.40 18.76
CA GLU A 252 -0.18 -5.93 20.15
C GLU A 252 0.38 -4.53 20.38
N ALA A 253 1.46 -4.15 19.68
CA ALA A 253 2.11 -2.85 19.82
C ALA A 253 1.59 -1.78 18.84
N ALA A 254 0.79 -2.18 17.84
CA ALA A 254 0.23 -1.25 16.86
C ALA A 254 -0.73 -0.28 17.54
N GLY A 255 -0.55 1.02 17.29
CA GLY A 255 -1.44 2.06 17.81
C GLY A 255 -2.80 2.14 17.11
N ASP A 256 -2.97 1.43 15.99
CA ASP A 256 -4.17 1.37 15.19
C ASP A 256 -4.60 -0.10 15.03
N PRO A 257 -5.85 -0.47 15.40
CA PRO A 257 -6.32 -1.84 15.29
C PRO A 257 -6.24 -2.38 13.86
N LEU A 258 -5.90 -3.66 13.71
CA LEU A 258 -5.79 -4.30 12.39
C LEU A 258 -7.06 -4.16 11.52
N PRO A 259 -8.29 -4.29 12.05
CA PRO A 259 -9.51 -4.07 11.26
C PRO A 259 -9.55 -2.70 10.61
N ASP A 260 -9.24 -1.64 11.36
CA ASP A 260 -9.30 -0.26 10.88
C ASP A 260 -8.21 -0.01 9.84
N PHE A 261 -6.98 -0.44 10.12
CA PHE A 261 -5.87 -0.38 9.17
C PHE A 261 -6.20 -1.09 7.85
N LEU A 262 -6.64 -2.36 7.93
CA LEU A 262 -6.93 -3.16 6.73
C LEU A 262 -8.16 -2.65 5.98
N GLY A 263 -9.22 -2.23 6.66
CA GLY A 263 -10.40 -1.65 6.03
C GLY A 263 -10.05 -0.40 5.24
N ARG A 264 -9.26 0.52 5.83
CA ARG A 264 -8.77 1.72 5.13
C ARG A 264 -7.86 1.37 3.95
N TRP A 265 -6.89 0.50 4.19
CA TRP A 265 -5.89 0.14 3.17
C TRP A 265 -6.53 -0.59 1.99
N LEU A 266 -7.30 -1.65 2.24
CA LEU A 266 -8.01 -2.40 1.20
C LEU A 266 -9.07 -1.54 0.52
N GLY A 267 -9.80 -0.69 1.25
CA GLY A 267 -10.73 0.28 0.66
C GLY A 267 -10.03 1.16 -0.37
N SER A 268 -8.87 1.73 -0.01
CA SER A 268 -8.08 2.57 -0.92
C SER A 268 -7.59 1.82 -2.17
N LEU A 269 -7.17 0.55 -2.03
CA LEU A 269 -6.72 -0.28 -3.14
C LEU A 269 -7.90 -0.73 -4.02
N SER A 270 -9.05 -0.99 -3.40
CA SER A 270 -10.27 -1.42 -4.08
C SER A 270 -10.77 -0.39 -5.08
N ALA A 271 -10.61 0.89 -4.78
CA ALA A 271 -10.95 1.98 -5.69
C ALA A 271 -10.15 1.94 -7.02
N ALA A 272 -8.93 1.40 -6.99
CA ALA A 272 -8.10 1.20 -8.19
C ALA A 272 -8.38 -0.15 -8.86
N ALA A 273 -8.69 -1.19 -8.08
CA ALA A 273 -8.91 -2.55 -8.59
C ALA A 273 -10.32 -2.77 -9.17
N PHE A 274 -11.35 -2.17 -8.57
CA PHE A 274 -12.75 -2.34 -8.90
C PHE A 274 -13.33 -1.01 -9.36
N GLY A 275 -13.11 -0.66 -10.63
CA GLY A 275 -13.78 0.48 -11.25
C GLY A 275 -15.28 0.24 -11.50
N GLN A 276 -15.89 1.06 -12.34
CA GLN A 276 -17.20 0.72 -12.90
C GLN A 276 -17.11 -0.64 -13.61
N SER A 277 -18.03 -1.56 -13.30
CA SER A 277 -18.07 -2.87 -13.95
C SER A 277 -18.06 -2.71 -15.47
N ALA A 278 -17.14 -3.41 -16.15
CA ALA A 278 -16.99 -3.33 -17.60
C ALA A 278 -18.28 -3.74 -18.33
N SER A 279 -19.02 -4.71 -17.78
CA SER A 279 -20.32 -5.12 -18.33
C SER A 279 -21.37 -4.02 -18.16
N HIS A 280 -21.39 -3.33 -17.02
CA HIS A 280 -22.31 -2.20 -16.78
C HIS A 280 -21.99 -1.02 -17.70
N ALA A 281 -20.71 -0.67 -17.85
CA ALA A 281 -20.27 0.42 -18.71
C ALA A 281 -20.57 0.13 -20.19
N ALA A 282 -20.29 -1.09 -20.65
CA ALA A 282 -20.60 -1.53 -22.01
C ALA A 282 -22.10 -1.53 -22.28
N PHE A 283 -22.91 -2.07 -21.36
CA PHE A 283 -24.37 -2.06 -21.48
C PHE A 283 -24.93 -0.64 -21.52
N ARG A 284 -24.50 0.22 -20.58
CA ARG A 284 -24.91 1.63 -20.54
C ARG A 284 -24.63 2.32 -21.87
N ARG A 285 -23.45 2.12 -22.46
CA ARG A 285 -23.12 2.67 -23.78
C ARG A 285 -24.10 2.19 -24.84
N ARG A 286 -24.27 0.88 -25.00
CA ARG A 286 -25.22 0.30 -25.98
C ARG A 286 -26.64 0.81 -25.80
N ALA A 287 -27.17 0.83 -24.57
CA ALA A 287 -28.52 1.25 -24.28
C ALA A 287 -28.74 2.75 -24.56
N LEU A 288 -27.75 3.59 -24.26
CA LEU A 288 -27.80 5.01 -24.60
C LEU A 288 -27.73 5.21 -26.12
N ASP A 289 -26.81 4.55 -26.81
CA ASP A 289 -26.67 4.62 -28.27
C ASP A 289 -27.97 4.21 -28.97
N ALA A 290 -28.63 3.14 -28.50
CA ALA A 290 -29.92 2.70 -29.01
C ALA A 290 -31.02 3.76 -28.80
N ARG A 291 -31.12 4.33 -27.58
CA ARG A 291 -32.09 5.41 -27.29
C ARG A 291 -31.85 6.64 -28.14
N PHE A 292 -30.59 7.05 -28.30
CA PHE A 292 -30.20 8.17 -29.13
C PHE A 292 -30.59 7.93 -30.60
N ARG A 293 -30.30 6.76 -31.16
CA ARG A 293 -30.73 6.38 -32.52
C ARG A 293 -32.23 6.46 -32.77
N THR A 294 -33.04 6.30 -31.73
CA THR A 294 -34.51 6.31 -31.88
C THR A 294 -35.09 7.73 -31.77
N HIS A 295 -34.41 8.67 -31.12
CA HIS A 295 -34.94 10.01 -30.80
C HIS A 295 -34.14 11.17 -31.41
N ALA A 296 -32.99 10.89 -32.03
CA ALA A 296 -32.15 11.92 -32.61
C ALA A 296 -32.56 12.26 -34.04
N SER A 297 -32.42 13.54 -34.38
CA SER A 297 -32.46 14.03 -35.76
C SER A 297 -31.36 13.34 -36.59
N PRO A 298 -31.58 13.04 -37.88
CA PRO A 298 -30.56 12.50 -38.78
C PRO A 298 -29.23 13.28 -38.71
N ASP A 299 -29.31 14.61 -38.72
CA ASP A 299 -28.12 15.48 -38.67
C ASP A 299 -27.31 15.34 -37.36
N TRP A 300 -27.99 15.03 -36.25
CA TRP A 300 -27.31 14.78 -34.97
C TRP A 300 -26.67 13.40 -34.92
N LEU A 301 -27.30 12.40 -35.55
CA LEU A 301 -26.74 11.05 -35.65
C LEU A 301 -25.44 11.05 -36.47
N ASP A 302 -25.42 11.79 -37.58
CA ASP A 302 -24.21 11.94 -38.40
C ASP A 302 -23.07 12.61 -37.60
N GLU A 303 -23.35 13.68 -36.85
CA GLU A 303 -22.34 14.35 -36.02
C GLU A 303 -21.89 13.48 -34.83
N HIS A 304 -22.79 12.68 -34.27
CA HIS A 304 -22.46 11.74 -33.21
C HIS A 304 -21.58 10.59 -33.71
N GLU A 305 -21.88 10.02 -34.88
CA GLU A 305 -21.05 9.00 -35.53
C GLU A 305 -19.67 9.55 -35.92
N ARG A 306 -19.61 10.81 -36.35
CA ARG A 306 -18.36 11.53 -36.60
C ARG A 306 -17.53 11.68 -35.31
N THR A 307 -18.17 12.08 -34.21
CA THR A 307 -17.51 12.23 -32.90
C THR A 307 -17.04 10.89 -32.34
N LEU A 308 -17.82 9.82 -32.50
CA LEU A 308 -17.42 8.46 -32.10
C LEU A 308 -16.21 7.96 -32.91
N SER A 309 -16.20 8.21 -34.23
CA SER A 309 -15.04 7.87 -35.08
C SER A 309 -13.79 8.64 -34.64
N GLU A 310 -13.89 9.95 -34.39
CA GLU A 310 -12.78 10.77 -33.88
C GLU A 310 -12.26 10.23 -32.53
N LEU A 311 -13.15 9.77 -31.65
CA LEU A 311 -12.77 9.18 -30.36
C LEU A 311 -12.05 7.84 -30.53
N GLU A 312 -12.47 7.01 -31.47
CA GLU A 312 -11.82 5.73 -31.79
C GLU A 312 -10.45 5.92 -32.44
N GLU A 313 -10.30 6.92 -33.32
CA GLU A 313 -9.00 7.34 -33.86
C GLU A 313 -8.06 7.81 -32.75
N LEU A 314 -8.53 8.65 -31.83
CA LEU A 314 -7.74 9.11 -30.69
C LEU A 314 -7.33 7.96 -29.77
N ARG A 315 -8.22 7.00 -29.51
CA ARG A 315 -7.88 5.79 -28.73
C ARG A 315 -6.83 4.93 -29.43
N SER A 316 -6.95 4.76 -30.74
CA SER A 316 -5.99 4.03 -31.56
C SER A 316 -4.63 4.72 -31.56
N LEU A 317 -4.61 6.06 -31.61
CA LEU A 317 -3.40 6.86 -31.50
C LEU A 317 -2.75 6.72 -30.11
N VAL A 318 -3.53 6.77 -29.02
CA VAL A 318 -3.01 6.55 -27.66
C VAL A 318 -2.46 5.13 -27.51
N ALA A 319 -3.13 4.12 -28.05
CA ALA A 319 -2.65 2.74 -28.05
C ALA A 319 -1.32 2.61 -28.83
N PHE A 320 -1.24 3.24 -30.01
CA PHE A 320 -0.02 3.29 -30.81
C PHE A 320 1.12 4.02 -30.07
N GLN A 321 0.83 5.15 -29.42
CA GLN A 321 1.81 5.87 -28.62
C GLN A 321 2.30 5.03 -27.44
N ARG A 322 1.42 4.29 -26.76
CA ARG A 322 1.82 3.35 -25.70
C ARG A 322 2.71 2.24 -26.24
N GLN A 323 2.35 1.65 -27.37
CA GLN A 323 3.16 0.61 -28.01
C GLN A 323 4.52 1.15 -28.50
N ALA A 324 4.56 2.38 -29.00
CA ALA A 324 5.80 3.06 -29.35
C ALA A 324 6.64 3.38 -28.11
N LEU A 325 6.01 3.75 -26.98
CA LEU A 325 6.68 3.96 -25.71
C LEU A 325 7.25 2.64 -25.17
N GLU A 326 6.49 1.54 -25.22
CA GLU A 326 6.94 0.18 -24.90
C GLU A 326 8.07 -0.26 -25.82
N GLU A 327 8.03 0.11 -27.11
CA GLU A 327 9.09 -0.20 -28.05
C GLU A 327 10.35 0.63 -27.80
N VAL A 328 10.22 1.90 -27.47
CA VAL A 328 11.32 2.75 -27.02
C VAL A 328 11.90 2.22 -25.70
N GLN A 329 11.07 1.74 -24.78
CA GLN A 329 11.50 1.07 -23.55
C GLN A 329 12.27 -0.22 -23.85
N ARG A 330 11.81 -1.02 -24.82
CA ARG A 330 12.49 -2.24 -25.28
C ARG A 330 13.81 -1.95 -26.00
N ARG A 331 13.89 -0.87 -26.77
CA ARG A 331 15.09 -0.46 -27.55
C ARG A 331 16.08 0.41 -26.78
N THR A 332 15.72 0.93 -25.61
CA THR A 332 16.58 1.80 -24.80
C THR A 332 16.78 1.24 -23.38
N PRO A 333 17.41 0.04 -23.21
CA PRO A 333 17.50 -0.62 -21.92
C PRO A 333 18.31 0.17 -20.87
N SER A 334 19.22 1.06 -21.30
CA SER A 334 20.15 1.71 -20.37
C SER A 334 19.56 2.90 -19.60
N ALA A 335 18.41 3.45 -20.01
CA ALA A 335 17.82 4.62 -19.34
C ALA A 335 16.98 4.23 -18.10
N LEU A 336 16.51 2.97 -18.02
CA LEU A 336 15.68 2.47 -16.91
C LEU A 336 16.38 1.40 -16.05
N ALA A 337 17.61 1.01 -16.39
CA ALA A 337 18.41 0.03 -15.64
C ALA A 337 18.68 0.41 -14.16
N PHE A 338 18.52 1.69 -13.80
CA PHE A 338 18.62 2.15 -12.41
C PHE A 338 17.45 1.68 -11.53
N LEU A 339 16.25 1.48 -12.10
CA LEU A 339 15.04 1.18 -11.33
C LEU A 339 14.78 -0.33 -11.12
N GLN A 340 15.48 -1.19 -11.86
CA GLN A 340 15.31 -2.65 -11.82
C GLN A 340 16.61 -3.38 -11.50
N ARG A 341 17.45 -2.81 -10.63
CA ARG A 341 18.55 -3.58 -10.06
C ARG A 341 17.95 -4.57 -9.07
N ASP A 342 18.21 -5.87 -9.26
CA ASP A 342 18.00 -6.83 -8.18
C ASP A 342 18.63 -6.27 -6.91
N PRO A 343 17.93 -6.26 -5.76
CA PRO A 343 18.51 -5.77 -4.53
C PRO A 343 19.76 -6.61 -4.27
N GLU A 344 20.91 -5.95 -4.31
CA GLU A 344 22.20 -6.54 -3.97
C GLU A 344 22.03 -7.26 -2.62
N PRO A 345 22.49 -8.51 -2.48
CA PRO A 345 22.29 -9.26 -1.24
C PRO A 345 22.81 -8.43 -0.07
N PRO A 346 22.12 -8.39 1.07
CA PRO A 346 22.54 -7.56 2.20
C PRO A 346 23.98 -7.94 2.62
N PRO A 347 24.82 -6.97 3.02
CA PRO A 347 26.15 -7.29 3.52
C PRO A 347 26.05 -8.24 4.72
N ALA A 348 26.85 -9.30 4.71
CA ALA A 348 26.91 -10.30 5.77
C ALA A 348 27.69 -9.82 7.00
N SER A 349 28.51 -8.77 6.85
CA SER A 349 29.32 -8.20 7.95
C SER A 349 29.51 -6.69 7.82
N VAL A 350 29.96 -6.05 8.90
CA VAL A 350 30.32 -4.63 8.91
C VAL A 350 31.51 -4.36 8.00
N LEU A 351 32.48 -5.29 7.91
CA LEU A 351 33.59 -5.20 6.96
C LEU A 351 33.08 -5.16 5.52
N GLU A 352 32.18 -6.07 5.16
CA GLU A 352 31.61 -6.11 3.81
C GLU A 352 30.80 -4.85 3.49
N ALA A 353 30.09 -4.29 4.46
CA ALA A 353 29.41 -3.00 4.30
C ALA A 353 30.42 -1.86 3.99
N VAL A 354 31.57 -1.84 4.67
CA VAL A 354 32.64 -0.86 4.44
C VAL A 354 33.31 -1.08 3.08
N GLU A 355 33.60 -2.32 2.68
CA GLU A 355 34.20 -2.63 1.38
C GLU A 355 33.28 -2.21 0.22
N ARG A 356 31.98 -2.50 0.34
CA ARG A 356 30.98 -2.06 -0.64
C ARG A 356 30.87 -0.54 -0.70
N ALA A 357 30.92 0.15 0.44
CA ALA A 357 30.93 1.61 0.47
C ALA A 357 32.22 2.18 -0.14
N ALA A 358 33.40 1.62 0.18
CA ALA A 358 34.68 2.05 -0.38
C ALA A 358 34.72 1.94 -1.91
N ALA A 359 34.04 0.94 -2.49
CA ALA A 359 33.91 0.80 -3.94
C ALA A 359 32.94 1.81 -4.58
N ARG A 360 32.03 2.41 -3.81
CA ARG A 360 30.88 3.18 -4.33
C ARG A 360 30.89 4.66 -3.95
N CYS A 361 31.62 5.04 -2.91
CA CYS A 361 31.54 6.35 -2.28
C CYS A 361 32.81 7.17 -2.56
N PRO A 362 32.90 7.92 -3.68
CA PRO A 362 34.11 8.67 -4.05
C PRO A 362 34.45 9.83 -3.11
N HIS A 363 33.51 10.29 -2.28
CA HIS A 363 33.75 11.35 -1.31
C HIS A 363 34.13 10.84 0.09
N LEU A 364 34.05 9.52 0.30
CA LEU A 364 34.53 8.83 1.50
C LEU A 364 35.86 8.11 1.22
N LEU A 365 36.91 8.51 1.93
CA LEU A 365 38.20 7.85 1.87
C LEU A 365 38.39 6.97 3.10
N PHE A 366 38.47 5.66 2.90
CA PHE A 366 38.66 4.69 3.99
C PHE A 366 40.15 4.43 4.21
N LEU A 367 40.60 4.56 5.46
CA LEU A 367 41.94 4.13 5.88
C LEU A 367 41.94 2.63 6.21
N ASP A 368 43.12 2.00 6.19
CA ASP A 368 43.27 0.58 6.55
C ASP A 368 42.73 0.30 7.98
N GLU A 369 42.94 1.24 8.91
CA GLU A 369 42.43 1.11 10.28
C GLU A 369 40.90 1.11 10.37
N ALA A 370 40.20 1.73 9.39
CA ALA A 370 38.74 1.67 9.30
C ALA A 370 38.26 0.27 8.88
N LEU A 371 38.98 -0.40 7.98
CA LEU A 371 38.71 -1.78 7.59
C LEU A 371 39.02 -2.76 8.75
N GLU A 372 40.15 -2.58 9.42
CA GLU A 372 40.53 -3.41 10.58
C GLU A 372 39.55 -3.30 11.75
N SER A 373 39.00 -2.11 12.00
CA SER A 373 37.98 -1.90 13.03
C SER A 373 36.63 -2.47 12.61
N ALA A 374 36.26 -2.34 11.34
CA ALA A 374 35.04 -2.92 10.78
C ALA A 374 35.05 -4.46 10.88
N GLN A 375 36.19 -5.09 10.61
CA GLN A 375 36.37 -6.54 10.73
C GLN A 375 36.14 -7.05 12.16
N ARG A 376 36.53 -6.25 13.17
CA ARG A 376 36.39 -6.59 14.60
C ARG A 376 35.03 -6.20 15.19
N SER A 377 34.15 -5.59 14.41
CA SER A 377 32.87 -5.07 14.90
C SER A 377 31.86 -6.19 15.19
N HIS A 378 31.19 -6.11 16.34
CA HIS A 378 30.12 -7.03 16.74
C HIS A 378 28.71 -6.53 16.39
N PHE A 379 28.61 -5.40 15.69
CA PHE A 379 27.33 -4.78 15.35
C PHE A 379 26.49 -5.68 14.43
N ARG A 380 25.28 -6.03 14.87
CA ARG A 380 24.46 -7.09 14.22
C ARG A 380 23.64 -6.64 13.01
N ARG A 381 23.71 -5.36 12.64
CA ARG A 381 22.92 -4.76 11.55
C ARG A 381 23.83 -4.19 10.45
N PRO A 382 24.57 -5.02 9.72
CA PRO A 382 25.49 -4.56 8.68
C PRO A 382 24.80 -3.81 7.52
N VAL A 383 23.51 -4.07 7.28
CA VAL A 383 22.68 -3.32 6.31
C VAL A 383 22.62 -1.84 6.71
N ASP A 384 22.24 -1.56 7.95
CA ASP A 384 22.18 -0.19 8.46
C ASP A 384 23.53 0.54 8.43
N MET A 385 24.63 -0.20 8.57
CA MET A 385 25.98 0.36 8.40
C MET A 385 26.19 0.82 6.95
N LEU A 386 25.86 -0.02 5.97
CA LEU A 386 25.97 0.32 4.55
C LEU A 386 25.05 1.50 4.20
N ASP A 387 23.80 1.48 4.65
CA ASP A 387 22.84 2.55 4.40
C ASP A 387 23.33 3.89 5.00
N THR A 388 23.90 3.86 6.21
CA THR A 388 24.47 5.04 6.85
C THR A 388 25.70 5.57 6.09
N LEU A 389 26.57 4.69 5.59
CA LEU A 389 27.74 5.08 4.79
C LEU A 389 27.32 5.69 3.44
N LEU A 390 26.28 5.16 2.80
CA LEU A 390 25.71 5.73 1.57
C LEU A 390 25.08 7.10 1.84
N ALA A 391 24.34 7.26 2.94
CA ALA A 391 23.78 8.54 3.33
C ALA A 391 24.88 9.56 3.68
N LEU A 392 25.97 9.12 4.31
CA LEU A 392 27.14 9.96 4.63
C LEU A 392 27.89 10.40 3.36
N GLU A 393 27.96 9.56 2.33
CA GLU A 393 28.51 9.92 1.01
C GLU A 393 27.75 11.09 0.39
N GLU A 394 26.41 11.10 0.45
CA GLU A 394 25.63 12.22 -0.07
C GLU A 394 25.92 13.53 0.68
N VAL A 395 26.11 13.44 2.00
CA VAL A 395 26.49 14.59 2.82
C VAL A 395 27.89 15.09 2.43
N ALA A 396 28.84 14.17 2.21
CA ALA A 396 30.19 14.50 1.78
C ALA A 396 30.22 15.12 0.37
N ALA A 397 29.42 14.58 -0.56
CA ALA A 397 29.28 15.09 -1.92
C ALA A 397 28.73 16.53 -1.92
N LEU A 398 27.66 16.80 -1.18
CA LEU A 398 27.13 18.16 -1.03
C LEU A 398 28.14 19.13 -0.41
N TRP A 399 28.94 18.67 0.55
CA TRP A 399 29.99 19.50 1.14
C TRP A 399 31.13 19.83 0.16
N ALA A 400 31.35 18.96 -0.84
CA ALA A 400 32.31 19.13 -1.92
C ALA A 400 31.80 20.00 -3.08
N GLU A 401 30.53 20.42 -3.09
CA GLU A 401 30.00 21.34 -4.10
C GLU A 401 30.39 22.81 -3.82
N PRO A 402 30.57 23.65 -4.87
CA PRO A 402 30.93 25.07 -4.70
C PRO A 402 29.89 25.90 -3.93
N ASN A 403 28.60 25.55 -4.06
CA ASN A 403 27.50 26.22 -3.35
C ASN A 403 27.34 25.69 -1.91
N GLY A 404 28.10 24.64 -1.55
CA GLY A 404 28.00 23.93 -0.29
C GLY A 404 26.60 23.39 -0.01
N THR A 405 26.33 23.13 1.27
CA THR A 405 25.06 22.54 1.72
C THR A 405 23.90 23.54 1.80
N GLY A 406 24.15 24.86 1.71
CA GLY A 406 23.15 25.92 1.97
C GLY A 406 22.66 26.01 3.44
N GLN A 407 23.11 25.09 4.29
CA GLN A 407 22.80 24.93 5.72
C GLN A 407 24.02 24.37 6.46
N SER A 408 23.96 24.20 7.79
CA SER A 408 25.05 23.54 8.52
C SER A 408 25.20 22.07 8.12
N LEU A 409 26.42 21.54 8.17
CA LEU A 409 26.69 20.13 7.79
C LEU A 409 25.87 19.15 8.64
N ASN A 410 25.68 19.45 9.93
CA ASN A 410 24.83 18.63 10.82
C ASN A 410 23.36 18.67 10.41
N ALA A 411 22.84 19.80 9.95
CA ALA A 411 21.48 19.87 9.41
C ALA A 411 21.36 19.10 8.08
N ALA A 412 22.38 19.16 7.23
CA ALA A 412 22.44 18.37 6.00
C ALA A 412 22.50 16.85 6.27
N ALA A 413 23.21 16.43 7.31
CA ALA A 413 23.24 15.06 7.79
C ALA A 413 21.90 14.61 8.39
N ALA A 414 21.30 15.42 9.27
CA ALA A 414 20.02 15.11 9.89
C ALA A 414 18.87 14.96 8.87
N SER A 415 18.84 15.79 7.83
CA SER A 415 17.85 15.67 6.74
C SER A 415 17.97 14.37 5.93
N ARG A 416 19.10 13.65 6.06
CA ARG A 416 19.37 12.35 5.46
C ARG A 416 19.34 11.19 6.45
N GLY A 417 18.83 11.42 7.66
CA GLY A 417 18.76 10.39 8.70
C GLY A 417 20.12 10.03 9.33
N VAL A 418 21.16 10.83 9.10
CA VAL A 418 22.49 10.63 9.66
C VAL A 418 22.62 11.40 10.97
N ASP A 419 22.69 10.68 12.09
CA ASP A 419 22.95 11.25 13.43
C ASP A 419 24.46 11.55 13.57
N MET A 420 24.86 12.70 13.03
CA MET A 420 26.24 13.17 13.04
C MET A 420 26.48 14.12 14.21
N SER A 421 27.54 13.83 14.96
CA SER A 421 27.95 14.59 16.13
C SER A 421 29.45 14.89 16.08
N GLY A 422 29.81 16.09 16.55
CA GLY A 422 31.19 16.57 16.52
C GLY A 422 31.49 17.61 17.58
N ARG A 423 32.47 17.32 18.42
CA ARG A 423 33.31 18.28 19.17
C ARG A 423 34.49 17.53 19.76
N ALA A 424 35.69 18.11 19.64
CA ALA A 424 36.93 17.52 20.15
C ALA A 424 36.84 17.17 21.65
N THR A 425 36.77 15.89 21.98
CA THR A 425 37.13 15.42 23.31
C THR A 425 38.63 15.67 23.45
N ARG A 426 39.02 16.78 24.11
CA ARG A 426 40.43 17.07 24.45
C ARG A 426 40.89 16.07 25.51
N LEU A 427 41.06 14.82 25.09
CA LEU A 427 41.58 13.74 25.90
C LEU A 427 43.08 13.67 25.66
N GLY A 428 43.86 13.83 26.72
CA GLY A 428 45.31 13.57 26.70
C GLY A 428 45.60 12.09 26.89
N GLY A 429 46.84 11.67 26.62
CA GLY A 429 47.31 10.31 26.93
C GLY A 429 46.85 9.23 25.95
N SER A 430 46.66 8.00 26.43
CA SER A 430 46.30 6.81 25.63
C SER A 430 44.95 6.93 24.92
N ILE A 431 43.97 7.59 25.54
CA ILE A 431 42.61 7.72 24.99
C ILE A 431 42.60 8.69 23.80
N GLY A 432 43.31 9.81 23.89
CA GLY A 432 43.44 10.76 22.78
C GLY A 432 44.09 10.14 21.54
N ARG A 433 45.04 9.20 21.73
CA ARG A 433 45.69 8.47 20.63
C ARG A 433 44.74 7.61 19.80
N GLN A 434 43.60 7.16 20.36
CA GLN A 434 42.61 6.37 19.63
C GLN A 434 41.94 7.16 18.50
N TYR A 435 41.93 8.50 18.59
CA TYR A 435 41.35 9.41 17.60
C TYR A 435 42.38 9.96 16.60
N GLU A 436 43.67 9.63 16.76
CA GLU A 436 44.74 10.09 15.86
C GLU A 436 45.02 9.02 14.79
N ARG A 437 45.20 9.46 13.54
CA ARG A 437 45.64 8.61 12.41
C ARG A 437 46.77 9.29 11.66
N ILE A 438 47.62 8.50 11.00
CA ILE A 438 48.62 9.04 10.07
C ILE A 438 48.07 8.84 8.66
N TRP A 439 47.89 9.94 7.94
CA TRP A 439 47.43 9.91 6.56
C TRP A 439 48.23 10.92 5.72
N ASN A 440 48.78 10.47 4.59
CA ASN A 440 49.71 11.24 3.75
C ASN A 440 50.89 11.87 4.53
N GLY A 441 51.47 11.10 5.47
CA GLY A 441 52.58 11.54 6.31
C GLY A 441 52.23 12.62 7.34
N LYS A 442 50.95 12.99 7.46
CA LYS A 442 50.44 13.97 8.43
C LYS A 442 49.58 13.29 9.48
N ARG A 443 49.67 13.78 10.70
CA ARG A 443 48.78 13.34 11.77
C ARG A 443 47.43 14.06 11.63
N ILE A 444 46.37 13.29 11.45
CA ILE A 444 44.98 13.76 11.40
C ILE A 444 44.23 13.32 12.66
N ARG A 445 43.15 14.03 12.98
CA ARG A 445 42.27 13.72 14.10
C ARG A 445 40.86 13.43 13.60
N LEU A 446 40.28 12.33 14.07
CA LEU A 446 38.90 11.92 13.78
C LEU A 446 37.94 12.64 14.73
N GLU A 447 37.60 13.90 14.40
CA GLU A 447 36.82 14.77 15.28
C GLU A 447 35.31 14.58 15.16
N GLU A 448 34.87 14.07 14.02
CA GLU A 448 33.47 13.87 13.68
C GLU A 448 33.11 12.39 13.80
N HIS A 449 31.88 12.12 14.24
CA HIS A 449 31.37 10.77 14.23
C HIS A 449 29.88 10.67 13.95
N VAL A 450 29.47 9.54 13.37
CA VAL A 450 28.06 9.20 13.14
C VAL A 450 27.62 8.14 14.14
N ARG A 451 26.40 8.25 14.68
CA ARG A 451 25.74 7.21 15.48
C ARG A 451 24.94 6.26 14.61
N ILE A 452 25.05 4.96 14.89
CA ILE A 452 24.18 3.95 14.31
C ILE A 452 23.61 3.09 15.43
N GLY A 453 22.29 3.13 15.59
CA GLY A 453 21.57 2.38 16.62
C GLY A 453 21.65 2.96 18.03
N SER A 454 20.86 2.35 18.92
CA SER A 454 20.75 2.69 20.33
C SER A 454 20.55 1.41 21.14
N GLY A 455 21.19 1.31 22.31
CA GLY A 455 21.09 0.15 23.19
C GLY A 455 22.38 -0.14 23.96
N PRO A 456 22.31 -0.96 25.01
CA PRO A 456 23.48 -1.34 25.81
C PRO A 456 24.33 -2.40 25.08
N GLY A 457 25.56 -2.04 24.73
CA GLY A 457 26.56 -2.97 24.17
C GLY A 457 26.90 -2.75 22.69
N ALA A 458 28.11 -3.16 22.32
CA ALA A 458 28.69 -2.96 20.98
C ALA A 458 27.95 -3.69 19.84
N GLN A 459 27.06 -4.62 20.17
CA GLN A 459 26.22 -5.34 19.22
C GLN A 459 25.00 -4.53 18.74
N PHE A 460 24.58 -3.51 19.48
CA PHE A 460 23.39 -2.69 19.20
C PHE A 460 23.69 -1.23 18.85
N CYS A 461 24.93 -0.78 19.08
CA CYS A 461 25.38 0.57 18.80
C CYS A 461 26.74 0.54 18.09
N ALA A 462 26.85 1.27 16.98
CA ALA A 462 28.09 1.45 16.24
C ALA A 462 28.34 2.93 15.91
N ARG A 463 29.60 3.24 15.58
CA ARG A 463 30.08 4.57 15.19
C ARG A 463 30.93 4.50 13.94
N ILE A 464 30.87 5.59 13.16
CA ILE A 464 31.81 5.88 12.07
C ILE A 464 32.56 7.14 12.48
N TYR A 465 33.88 7.07 12.68
CA TYR A 465 34.70 8.24 13.01
C TYR A 465 35.50 8.70 11.80
N PHE A 466 35.51 10.02 11.56
CA PHE A 466 36.13 10.59 10.38
C PHE A 466 36.72 11.97 10.59
N HIS A 467 37.61 12.34 9.68
CA HIS A 467 38.22 13.65 9.55
C HIS A 467 37.70 14.35 8.29
N LYS A 468 37.32 15.61 8.39
CA LYS A 468 36.92 16.42 7.23
C LYS A 468 38.17 17.00 6.57
N TYR A 469 38.57 16.45 5.44
CA TYR A 469 39.71 16.95 4.68
C TYR A 469 39.27 18.03 3.70
N ASP A 470 39.80 19.24 3.88
CA ASP A 470 39.60 20.37 2.96
C ASP A 470 40.97 20.85 2.41
N PRO A 471 41.30 20.56 1.15
CA PRO A 471 42.55 21.04 0.54
C PRO A 471 42.46 22.50 0.06
N GLY A 472 41.37 23.22 0.32
CA GLY A 472 41.14 24.59 -0.14
C GLY A 472 40.47 24.70 -1.51
N GLN A 473 40.25 23.56 -2.19
CA GLN A 473 39.44 23.45 -3.40
C GLN A 473 38.26 22.51 -3.14
N PHE A 474 37.05 22.94 -3.50
CA PHE A 474 35.80 22.22 -3.23
C PHE A 474 35.82 20.78 -3.77
N THR A 475 36.28 20.59 -5.01
CA THR A 475 36.35 19.27 -5.67
C THR A 475 37.30 18.27 -4.99
N GLY A 476 38.21 18.74 -4.14
CA GLY A 476 39.15 17.92 -3.38
C GLY A 476 38.69 17.59 -1.96
N ARG A 477 37.53 18.09 -1.51
CA ARG A 477 37.00 17.83 -0.17
C ARG A 477 36.56 16.38 0.01
N ARG A 478 36.98 15.74 1.09
CA ARG A 478 36.69 14.33 1.39
C ARG A 478 36.46 14.11 2.87
N PHE A 479 35.68 13.11 3.22
CA PHE A 479 35.66 12.57 4.59
C PHE A 479 36.63 11.40 4.67
N VAL A 480 37.65 11.52 5.51
CA VAL A 480 38.65 10.48 5.75
C VAL A 480 38.18 9.64 6.93
N ILE A 481 37.66 8.46 6.64
CA ILE A 481 37.12 7.49 7.60
C ILE A 481 38.28 6.71 8.22
N GLY A 482 38.44 6.79 9.54
CA GLY A 482 39.56 6.16 10.26
C GLY A 482 39.15 5.10 11.28
N HIS A 483 37.85 4.93 11.54
CA HIS A 483 37.31 3.87 12.40
C HIS A 483 35.84 3.61 12.11
N VAL A 484 35.44 2.34 12.02
CA VAL A 484 34.04 1.91 11.83
C VAL A 484 33.73 0.73 12.76
N GLY A 485 32.69 0.84 13.59
CA GLY A 485 32.29 -0.24 14.49
C GLY A 485 32.07 0.24 15.92
N ALA A 486 32.73 -0.37 16.90
CA ALA A 486 32.52 -0.03 18.31
C ALA A 486 32.83 1.44 18.63
N HIS A 487 32.18 1.97 19.66
CA HIS A 487 32.47 3.30 20.20
C HIS A 487 33.94 3.35 20.70
N LEU A 488 34.67 4.41 20.34
CA LEU A 488 35.98 4.70 20.92
C LEU A 488 35.80 5.24 22.34
N GLU A 489 36.78 5.03 23.21
CA GLU A 489 36.70 5.48 24.60
C GLU A 489 36.53 7.01 24.69
N ASP A 490 35.72 7.47 25.64
CA ASP A 490 35.56 8.90 25.97
C ASP A 490 35.74 9.15 27.47
N SER A 491 35.71 10.41 27.91
CA SER A 491 35.87 10.81 29.33
C SER A 491 34.79 10.26 30.27
N THR A 492 33.75 9.61 29.73
CA THR A 492 32.60 9.06 30.47
C THR A 492 32.56 7.53 30.44
N SER A 493 33.49 6.88 29.75
CA SER A 493 33.55 5.41 29.58
C SER A 493 34.33 4.68 30.69
N GLY A 494 34.45 5.28 31.88
CA GLY A 494 35.16 4.73 33.04
C GLY A 494 34.27 3.97 34.01
#